data_AF-A0A257CU93-F1
#
_entry.id   AF-A0A257CU93-F1
#
_cell.length_a   1.000
_cell.length_b   1.000
_cell.length_c   1.000
_cell.angle_alpha   90.00
_cell.angle_beta   90.00
_cell.angle_gamma   90.00
#
_symmetry.space_group_name_H-M   'P 1'
#
loop_
_entity.id
_entity.type
_entity.pdbx_description
1 polymer ?
#
loop_
_entity_poly.entity_id
_entity_poly.type
_entity_poly.pdbx_seq_one_letter_code
_entity_poly.pdbx_strand_id
1 'polypeptide(L)' 'MWQQRLMWVVWPAFLAAGVLEVLVFALIDPQELHWEGQPLLWSRSAVYTAAFFVFWGIAIVSNGLTALLAMPADEINR' A
#
# COMPACT_ATOMS: atom_id res chain seq x y z
N MET A 1 -23.39 4.87 1.40
CA MET A 1 -22.58 5.03 2.63
C MET A 1 -21.27 4.22 2.57
N TRP A 2 -21.31 2.92 2.27
CA TRP A 2 -20.10 2.09 2.11
C TRP A 2 -19.06 2.61 1.09
N GLN A 3 -19.51 3.13 -0.06
CA GLN A 3 -18.59 3.71 -1.07
C GLN A 3 -17.80 4.94 -0.56
N GLN A 4 -18.42 5.81 0.24
CA GLN A 4 -17.74 6.96 0.83
C GLN A 4 -16.70 6.53 1.87
N ARG A 5 -17.04 5.53 2.69
CA ARG A 5 -16.12 4.95 3.68
C ARG A 5 -14.91 4.26 3.03
N LEU A 6 -15.14 3.52 1.95
CA LEU A 6 -14.05 2.94 1.16
C LEU A 6 -13.12 4.02 0.61
N MET A 7 -13.67 5.14 0.11
CA MET A 7 -12.85 6.24 -0.39
C MET A 7 -11.96 6.86 0.71
N TRP A 8 -12.46 6.94 1.95
CA TRP A 8 -11.69 7.46 3.10
C TRP A 8 -10.53 6.55 3.52
N VAL A 9 -10.56 5.28 3.13
CA VAL A 9 -9.47 4.31 3.39
C VAL A 9 -8.50 4.28 2.20
N VAL A 10 -9.05 4.12 0.99
CA VAL A 10 -8.31 3.86 -0.24
C VAL A 10 -7.52 5.10 -0.71
N TRP A 11 -8.10 6.29 -0.58
CA TRP A 11 -7.47 7.53 -1.06
C TRP A 11 -6.24 7.93 -0.23
N PRO A 12 -6.28 8.00 1.12
CA PRO A 12 -5.08 8.26 1.91
C PRO A 12 -4.03 7.16 1.76
N ALA A 13 -4.45 5.90 1.61
CA ALA A 13 -3.54 4.78 1.39
C ALA A 13 -2.76 4.94 0.06
N PHE A 14 -3.42 5.41 -1.00
CA PHE A 14 -2.77 5.66 -2.30
C PHE A 14 -1.67 6.71 -2.19
N LEU A 15 -1.95 7.83 -1.52
CA LEU A 15 -0.97 8.89 -1.29
C LEU A 15 0.21 8.41 -0.45
N ALA A 16 -0.06 7.67 0.62
CA ALA A 16 0.98 7.09 1.47
C ALA A 16 1.87 6.09 0.71
N ALA A 17 1.28 5.26 -0.16
CA ALA A 17 2.02 4.33 -1.00
C ALA A 17 2.95 5.06 -1.97
N GLY A 18 2.47 6.14 -2.62
CA GLY A 18 3.32 6.95 -3.50
C GLY A 18 4.49 7.62 -2.77
N VAL A 19 4.26 8.13 -1.55
CA VAL A 19 5.34 8.69 -0.72
C VAL A 19 6.35 7.59 -0.33
N LEU A 20 5.89 6.42 0.09
CA LEU A 20 6.76 5.29 0.41
C LEU A 20 7.57 4.83 -0.79
N GLU A 21 6.95 4.75 -1.97
CA GLU A 21 7.64 4.38 -3.21
C GLU A 21 8.79 5.34 -3.50
N VAL A 22 8.55 6.66 -3.43
CA VAL A 22 9.60 7.67 -3.62
C VAL A 22 10.69 7.54 -2.55
N LEU A 23 10.33 7.40 -1.27
CA LEU A 23 11.30 7.32 -0.17
C LEU A 23 12.18 6.06 -0.24
N VAL A 24 11.58 4.91 -0.54
CA VAL A 24 12.29 3.63 -0.62
C VAL A 24 13.23 3.62 -1.81
N PHE A 25 12.76 3.97 -3.00
CA PHE A 25 13.57 3.89 -4.21
C PHE A 25 14.47 5.11 -4.45
N ALA A 26 14.31 6.18 -3.68
CA ALA A 26 15.35 7.21 -3.58
C ALA A 26 16.62 6.69 -2.88
N LEU A 27 16.48 5.65 -2.05
CA LEU A 27 17.58 5.08 -1.26
C LEU A 27 18.06 3.71 -1.77
N ILE A 28 17.22 2.99 -2.50
CA ILE A 28 17.47 1.61 -2.95
C ILE A 28 17.30 1.56 -4.48
N ASP A 29 18.33 1.09 -5.22
CA ASP A 29 18.17 0.88 -6.66
C ASP A 29 17.30 -0.37 -6.91
N PRO A 30 16.17 -0.25 -7.63
CA PRO A 30 15.32 -1.40 -7.95
C PRO A 30 16.02 -2.49 -8.77
N GLN A 31 17.12 -2.19 -9.47
CA GLN A 31 17.89 -3.18 -10.22
C GLN A 31 18.88 -3.98 -9.38
N GLU A 32 19.20 -3.52 -8.17
CA GLU A 32 20.06 -4.23 -7.23
C GLU A 32 19.27 -5.25 -6.38
N LEU A 33 17.95 -5.34 -6.57
CA LEU A 33 17.12 -6.36 -5.94
C LEU A 33 17.49 -7.75 -6.49
N HIS A 34 18.00 -8.60 -5.60
CA HIS A 34 18.26 -10.01 -5.89
C HIS A 34 17.18 -10.88 -5.24
N TRP A 35 16.68 -11.85 -5.99
CA TRP A 35 15.73 -12.85 -5.48
C TRP A 35 16.39 -14.22 -5.55
N GLU A 36 16.45 -14.90 -4.41
CA GLU A 36 17.12 -16.20 -4.26
C GLU A 36 18.59 -16.20 -4.76
N GLY A 37 19.28 -15.07 -4.62
CA GLY A 37 20.67 -14.92 -5.05
C GLY A 37 20.86 -14.69 -6.56
N GLN A 38 19.79 -14.59 -7.33
CA GLN A 38 19.83 -14.22 -8.75
C GLN A 38 19.32 -12.79 -8.94
N PRO A 39 19.90 -12.02 -9.89
CA PRO A 39 19.38 -10.70 -10.24
C PRO A 39 17.95 -10.81 -10.75
N LEU A 40 17.07 -9.98 -10.22
CA LEU A 40 15.68 -9.94 -10.65
C LEU A 40 15.64 -9.43 -12.10
N LEU A 41 15.34 -10.30 -13.07
CA LEU A 41 15.25 -9.96 -14.51
C LEU A 41 14.03 -9.09 -14.87
N TRP A 42 13.48 -8.37 -13.89
CA TRP A 42 12.34 -7.48 -14.07
C TRP A 42 12.80 -6.13 -14.58
N SER A 43 11.98 -5.49 -15.41
CA SER A 43 12.20 -4.09 -15.75
C SER A 43 12.06 -3.23 -14.49
N ARG A 44 12.76 -2.09 -14.45
CA ARG A 44 12.61 -1.09 -13.38
C ARG A 44 11.12 -0.76 -13.13
N SER A 45 10.35 -0.58 -14.20
CA SER A 45 8.91 -0.30 -14.15
C SER A 45 8.08 -1.41 -13.48
N ALA A 46 8.43 -2.68 -13.69
CA ALA A 46 7.74 -3.80 -13.08
C ALA A 46 7.98 -3.83 -11.56
N VAL A 47 9.21 -3.55 -11.12
CA VAL A 47 9.56 -3.45 -9.70
C VAL A 47 8.81 -2.30 -9.01
N TYR A 48 8.82 -1.10 -9.61
CA TYR A 48 8.06 0.06 -9.11
C TYR A 48 6.57 -0.26 -8.95
N THR A 49 5.96 -0.78 -10.02
CA THR A 49 4.53 -1.12 -10.04
C THR A 49 4.20 -2.15 -8.94
N ALA A 50 4.99 -3.22 -8.83
CA ALA A 50 4.77 -4.25 -7.82
C ALA A 50 4.91 -3.69 -6.39
N ALA A 51 5.97 -2.91 -6.14
CA ALA A 51 6.20 -2.28 -4.84
C ALA A 51 5.08 -1.29 -4.47
N PHE A 52 4.63 -0.47 -5.42
CA PHE A 52 3.50 0.44 -5.22
C PHE A 52 2.24 -0.32 -4.77
N PHE A 53 1.86 -1.41 -5.46
CA PHE A 53 0.69 -2.20 -5.09
C PHE A 53 0.85 -2.90 -3.73
N VAL A 54 2.06 -3.33 -3.38
CA VAL A 54 2.34 -3.89 -2.04
C VAL A 54 2.18 -2.81 -0.96
N PHE A 55 2.81 -1.64 -1.13
CA PHE A 55 2.68 -0.54 -0.17
C PHE A 55 1.24 -0.06 -0.04
N TRP A 56 0.53 0.06 -1.17
CA TRP A 56 -0.87 0.46 -1.19
C TRP A 56 -1.77 -0.56 -0.51
N GLY A 57 -1.57 -1.85 -0.78
CA GLY A 57 -2.32 -2.93 -0.13
C GLY A 57 -2.13 -2.93 1.39
N ILE A 58 -0.89 -2.80 1.86
CA ILE A 58 -0.57 -2.71 3.29
C ILE A 58 -1.25 -1.48 3.92
N ALA A 59 -1.18 -0.32 3.26
CA ALA A 59 -1.80 0.90 3.73
C ALA A 59 -3.34 0.81 3.76
N ILE A 60 -3.97 0.17 2.77
CA ILE A 60 -5.41 -0.12 2.76
C ILE A 60 -5.78 -0.98 3.97
N VAL A 61 -5.02 -2.04 4.26
CA VAL A 61 -5.28 -2.93 5.40
C VAL A 61 -5.16 -2.15 6.72
N SER A 62 -4.08 -1.38 6.90
CA SER A 62 -3.87 -0.56 8.10
C SER A 62 -5.00 0.46 8.33
N ASN A 63 -5.36 1.19 7.28
CA ASN A 63 -6.43 2.17 7.33
C ASN A 63 -7.80 1.50 7.52
N GLY A 64 -8.04 0.36 6.90
CA GLY A 64 -9.26 -0.43 7.05
C GLY A 64 -9.44 -0.96 8.47
N LEU A 65 -8.37 -1.50 9.07
CA LEU A 65 -8.37 -1.90 10.49
C LEU A 65 -8.65 -0.71 11.40
N THR A 66 -8.02 0.44 11.14
CA THR A 66 -8.26 1.67 11.90
C THR A 66 -9.72 2.11 11.78
N ALA A 67 -10.30 2.07 10.58
CA ALA A 67 -11.70 2.39 10.35
C ALA A 67 -12.63 1.42 11.09
N LEU A 68 -12.35 0.11 11.08
CA LEU A 68 -13.11 -0.90 11.81
C LEU A 68 -13.05 -0.68 13.33
N LEU A 69 -11.88 -0.37 13.88
CA LEU A 69 -11.71 -0.08 15.31
C LEU A 69 -12.39 1.23 15.73
N ALA A 70 -12.51 2.19 14.81
CA ALA A 70 -13.18 3.46 15.04
C ALA A 70 -14.70 3.40 14.82
N MET A 71 -15.26 2.26 14.38
CA MET A 71 -16.71 2.12 14.19
C MET A 71 -17.44 2.07 15.54
N PRO A 72 -18.55 2.81 15.70
CA PRO A 72 -19.33 2.78 16.92
C PRO A 72 -20.11 1.46 17.06
N ALA A 73 -20.36 1.04 18.31
CA ALA A 73 -20.89 -0.29 18.63
C ALA A 73 -22.30 -0.56 18.08
N ASP A 74 -23.08 0.50 17.87
CA ASP A 74 -24.42 0.46 17.26
C ASP A 74 -24.39 0.10 15.77
N GLU A 75 -23.28 0.39 15.08
CA GLU A 75 -23.10 0.05 13.67
C GLU A 75 -22.47 -1.34 13.48
N ILE A 76 -21.72 -1.82 14.49
CA ILE A 76 -21.13 -3.18 14.49
C ILE A 76 -22.18 -4.24 14.88
N ASN A 77 -23.09 -3.92 15.80
CA ASN A 77 -24.05 -4.88 16.36
C ASN A 77 -25.42 -4.85 15.68
N ARG A 78 -25.48 -4.40 14.43
CA ARG A 78 -26.70 -4.28 13.62
C ARG A 78 -26.73 -5.34 12.52
#